data_AF-A0AAE0ETF2-F1
#
_entry.id   AF-A0AAE0ETF2-F1
#
_cell.length_a   1.000
_cell.length_b   1.000
_cell.length_c   1.000
_cell.angle_alpha   90.00
_cell.angle_beta   90.00
_cell.angle_gamma   90.00
#
_symmetry.space_group_name_H-M   'P 1'
#
loop_
_entity.id
_entity.type
_entity.pdbx_description
1 polymer ?
#
loop_
_entity_poly.entity_id
_entity_poly.type
_entity_poly.pdbx_seq_one_letter_code
_entity_poly.pdbx_strand_id
1 'polypeptide(L)'
;MSMGEFRSFINDCKLLDGAFTDVGINTIFANVQDTRDGTEDEEPELNFGEFQEAVAAITQYKVPNPYQSFAKRLDTFLTRQVFTMAKMTRAAPKKTKRKGSV
;
A
#
# COMPACT_ATOMS: atom_id res chain seq x y z
N MET A 1 -6.89 -0.44 11.82
CA MET A 1 -6.78 -1.03 10.46
C MET A 1 -6.15 -2.39 10.59
N SER A 2 -6.94 -3.43 10.34
CA SER A 2 -6.49 -4.82 10.49
C SER A 2 -5.51 -5.24 9.40
N MET A 3 -4.83 -6.37 9.60
CA MET A 3 -3.94 -6.97 8.60
C MET A 3 -4.67 -7.24 7.27
N GLY A 4 -5.93 -7.67 7.32
CA GLY A 4 -6.74 -7.93 6.13
C GLY A 4 -7.01 -6.66 5.32
N GLU A 5 -7.34 -5.56 5.99
CA GLU A 5 -7.52 -4.26 5.36
C GLU A 5 -6.21 -3.72 4.78
N PHE A 6 -5.11 -3.85 5.53
CA PHE A 6 -3.79 -3.41 5.08
C PHE A 6 -3.33 -4.17 3.82
N ARG A 7 -3.55 -5.49 3.79
CA ARG A 7 -3.27 -6.31 2.60
C ARG A 7 -4.17 -5.93 1.42
N SER A 8 -5.43 -5.61 1.68
CA SER A 8 -6.36 -5.14 0.64
C SER A 8 -5.89 -3.81 0.05
N PHE A 9 -5.47 -2.85 0.88
CA PHE A 9 -4.86 -1.59 0.44
C PHE A 9 -3.64 -1.82 -0.47
N ILE A 10 -2.74 -2.73 -0.08
CA ILE A 10 -1.54 -3.07 -0.86
C ILE A 10 -1.90 -3.68 -2.22
N ASN A 11 -2.90 -4.57 -2.24
CA ASN A 11 -3.39 -5.21 -3.47
C ASN A 11 -4.08 -4.21 -4.39
N ASP A 12 -4.94 -3.35 -3.85
CA ASP A 12 -5.67 -2.32 -4.61
C ASP A 12 -4.70 -1.31 -5.25
N CYS A 13 -3.62 -0.99 -4.55
CA CYS A 13 -2.54 -0.15 -5.07
C CYS A 13 -1.54 -0.92 -5.96
N LYS A 14 -1.69 -2.25 -6.10
CA LYS A 14 -0.81 -3.14 -6.90
C LYS A 14 0.67 -3.01 -6.51
N LEU A 15 0.95 -2.97 -5.21
CA LEU A 15 2.31 -2.71 -4.72
C LEU A 15 3.18 -3.96 -4.65
N LEU A 16 2.59 -5.15 -4.66
CA LEU A 16 3.30 -6.42 -4.64
C LEU A 16 4.11 -6.64 -5.94
N ASP A 17 5.37 -7.05 -5.78
CA ASP A 17 6.27 -7.45 -6.86
C ASP A 17 7.41 -8.34 -6.33
N GLY A 18 8.44 -8.59 -7.15
CA GLY A 18 9.60 -9.39 -6.74
C GLY A 18 10.44 -8.79 -5.61
N ALA A 19 10.30 -7.49 -5.34
CA ALA A 19 11.01 -6.80 -4.26
C ALA A 19 10.14 -6.63 -3.01
N PHE A 20 8.83 -6.43 -3.15
CA PHE A 20 7.88 -6.33 -2.06
C PHE A 20 6.85 -7.47 -2.11
N THR A 21 7.05 -8.46 -1.23
CA THR A 21 6.25 -9.70 -1.17
C THR A 21 5.39 -9.76 0.10
N ASP A 22 4.56 -10.79 0.26
CA ASP A 22 3.77 -11.03 1.48
C ASP A 22 4.62 -11.08 2.76
N VAL A 23 5.85 -11.57 2.67
CA VAL A 23 6.81 -11.55 3.80
C VAL A 23 7.10 -10.10 4.21
N GLY A 24 7.26 -9.21 3.24
CA GLY A 24 7.44 -7.79 3.48
C GLY A 24 6.21 -7.15 4.13
N ILE A 25 5.00 -7.52 3.69
CA ILE A 25 3.74 -7.03 4.31
C ILE A 25 3.70 -7.40 5.79
N ASN A 26 3.87 -8.69 6.11
CA ASN A 26 3.83 -9.19 7.48
C ASN A 26 4.89 -8.53 8.35
N THR A 27 6.11 -8.38 7.82
CA THR A 27 7.23 -7.76 8.53
C THR A 27 6.94 -6.30 8.85
N ILE A 28 6.44 -5.52 7.89
CA ILE A 28 6.09 -4.12 8.13
C ILE A 28 4.96 -4.04 9.15
N PHE A 29 3.88 -4.81 8.97
CA PHE A 29 2.70 -4.74 9.84
C PHE A 29 3.04 -5.05 11.30
N ALA A 30 3.91 -6.03 11.56
CA ALA A 30 4.36 -6.37 12.90
C ALA A 30 5.31 -5.33 13.52
N ASN A 31 6.19 -4.72 12.71
CA ASN A 31 7.24 -3.83 13.23
C ASN A 31 6.77 -2.40 13.51
N VAL A 32 5.68 -1.95 12.88
CA VAL A 32 5.12 -0.62 13.13
C VAL A 32 4.16 -0.57 14.32
N GLN A 33 3.82 -1.72 14.91
CA GLN A 33 2.95 -1.76 16.10
C GLN A 33 3.67 -1.09 17.27
N ASP A 34 3.00 -0.15 17.93
CA ASP A 34 3.50 0.42 19.18
C ASP A 34 3.28 -0.57 20.33
N THR A 35 4.34 -1.28 20.70
CA THR A 35 4.35 -2.23 21.83
C THR A 35 3.99 -1.61 23.18
N ARG A 36 3.86 -0.29 23.29
CA ARG A 36 3.52 0.41 24.54
C ARG A 36 2.03 0.50 24.81
N ASP A 37 1.19 0.37 23.78
CA ASP A 37 -0.26 0.63 23.88
C ASP A 37 -1.13 -0.64 23.82
N GLY A 38 -0.55 -1.82 23.59
CA GLY A 38 -1.27 -3.09 23.44
C GLY A 38 -1.15 -4.04 24.64
N THR A 39 -2.26 -4.65 25.03
CA THR A 39 -2.23 -5.92 25.79
C THR A 39 -2.00 -7.06 24.79
N GLU A 40 -1.26 -8.12 25.18
CA GLU A 40 -0.94 -9.25 24.28
C GLU A 40 -2.18 -9.99 23.73
N ASP A 41 -3.37 -9.71 24.29
CA ASP A 41 -4.65 -10.34 23.94
C ASP A 41 -5.45 -9.58 22.86
N GLU A 42 -5.04 -8.37 22.46
CA GLU A 42 -5.74 -7.59 21.43
C GLU A 42 -5.27 -7.96 20.01
N GLU A 43 -6.23 -8.09 19.08
CA GLU A 43 -5.88 -8.29 17.67
C GLU A 43 -5.10 -7.07 17.15
N PRO A 44 -3.92 -7.26 16.52
CA PRO A 44 -3.10 -6.12 16.14
C PRO A 44 -3.78 -5.28 15.07
N GLU A 45 -3.89 -3.98 15.32
CA GLU A 45 -4.58 -3.03 14.46
C GLU A 45 -3.75 -1.75 14.31
N LEU A 46 -3.51 -1.35 13.06
CA LEU A 46 -2.82 -0.10 12.78
C LEU A 46 -3.73 1.10 13.10
N ASN A 47 -3.26 1.97 13.98
CA ASN A 47 -3.74 3.33 14.09
C ASN A 47 -3.20 4.20 12.93
N PHE A 48 -3.62 5.47 12.88
CA PHE A 48 -3.23 6.35 11.77
C PHE A 48 -1.71 6.60 11.70
N GLY A 49 -1.03 6.75 12.85
CA GLY A 49 0.41 6.94 12.90
C GLY A 49 1.17 5.73 12.39
N GLU A 50 0.78 4.54 12.85
CA GLU A 50 1.39 3.27 12.43
C GLU A 50 1.15 2.99 10.95
N PHE A 51 -0.04 3.36 10.43
CA PHE A 51 -0.30 3.32 8.99
C PHE A 51 0.63 4.26 8.21
N GLN A 52 0.88 5.47 8.69
CA GLN A 52 1.83 6.40 8.04
C GLN A 52 3.26 5.81 8.03
N GLU A 53 3.68 5.20 9.13
CA GLU A 53 4.98 4.51 9.23
C GLU A 53 5.07 3.31 8.29
N ALA A 54 3.99 2.52 8.17
CA ALA A 54 3.92 1.41 7.23
C ALA A 54 4.08 1.89 5.78
N VAL A 55 3.40 2.97 5.38
CA VAL A 55 3.54 3.60 4.05
C VAL A 55 4.97 4.11 3.83
N ALA A 56 5.59 4.71 4.86
CA ALA A 56 6.98 5.14 4.82
C ALA A 56 7.96 3.96 4.64
N ALA A 57 7.69 2.82 5.29
CA ALA A 57 8.47 1.60 5.14
C ALA A 57 8.34 1.01 3.72
N ILE A 58 7.13 0.93 3.18
CA ILE A 58 6.89 0.44 1.80
C ILE A 58 7.66 1.30 0.78
N THR A 59 7.77 2.61 1.01
CA THR A 59 8.55 3.51 0.14
C THR A 59 9.99 3.04 -0.05
N GLN A 60 10.62 2.44 0.98
CA GLN A 60 11.99 1.92 0.86
C GLN A 60 12.09 0.73 -0.10
N TYR A 61 11.06 -0.11 -0.16
CA TYR A 61 10.99 -1.21 -1.13
C TYR A 61 10.77 -0.70 -2.56
N LYS A 62 9.88 0.30 -2.71
CA LYS A 62 9.43 0.76 -4.04
C LYS A 62 10.35 1.80 -4.68
N VAL A 63 11.09 2.55 -3.87
CA VAL A 63 12.02 3.59 -4.32
C VAL A 63 13.33 3.51 -3.50
N PRO A 64 14.15 2.46 -3.69
CA PRO A 64 15.34 2.20 -2.87
C PRO A 64 16.55 3.08 -3.24
N ASN A 65 16.35 4.30 -3.75
CA ASN A 65 17.45 5.17 -4.20
C ASN A 65 18.07 5.94 -3.01
N PRO A 66 19.27 5.58 -2.52
CA PRO A 66 19.85 6.22 -1.35
C PRO A 66 20.32 7.67 -1.61
N TYR A 67 20.49 8.07 -2.87
CA TYR A 67 20.98 9.39 -3.26
C TYR A 67 19.88 10.46 -3.36
N GLN A 68 18.62 10.09 -3.16
CA GLN A 68 17.50 11.04 -3.05
C GLN A 68 17.05 11.14 -1.61
N SER A 69 16.65 12.34 -1.16
CA SER A 69 16.09 12.50 0.19
C SER A 69 14.83 11.65 0.35
N PHE A 70 14.60 11.13 1.57
CA PHE A 70 13.44 10.29 1.83
C PHE A 70 12.12 10.97 1.46
N ALA A 71 11.96 12.25 1.80
CA ALA A 71 10.78 13.04 1.44
C ALA A 71 10.48 13.01 -0.07
N LYS A 72 11.51 13.12 -0.92
CA LYS A 72 11.35 13.06 -2.38
C LYS A 72 10.95 11.66 -2.86
N ARG A 73 11.47 10.61 -2.22
CA ARG A 73 11.11 9.21 -2.54
C ARG A 73 9.67 8.91 -2.14
N LEU A 74 9.25 9.38 -0.97
CA LEU A 74 7.89 9.26 -0.48
C LEU A 74 6.90 9.99 -1.39
N ASP A 75 7.19 11.23 -1.77
CA ASP A 75 6.37 11.99 -2.73
C ASP A 75 6.24 11.27 -4.08
N THR A 76 7.35 10.74 -4.60
CA THR A 76 7.38 9.95 -5.83
C THR A 76 6.51 8.69 -5.72
N PHE A 77 6.64 7.96 -4.61
CA PHE A 77 5.87 6.75 -4.35
C PHE A 77 4.37 7.04 -4.28
N LEU A 78 3.97 8.00 -3.46
CA LEU A 78 2.57 8.39 -3.28
C LEU A 78 1.95 8.86 -4.61
N THR A 79 2.63 9.75 -5.32
CA THR A 79 2.09 10.34 -6.55
C THR A 79 1.99 9.29 -7.67
N ARG A 80 3.02 8.47 -7.88
CA ARG A 80 3.11 7.59 -9.05
C ARG A 80 2.47 6.22 -8.86
N GLN A 81 2.44 5.69 -7.64
CA GLN A 81 1.97 4.32 -7.40
C GLN A 81 0.65 4.31 -6.63
N VAL A 82 0.52 5.10 -5.57
CA VAL A 82 -0.69 5.09 -4.74
C VAL A 82 -1.83 5.89 -5.39
N PHE A 83 -1.62 7.19 -5.67
CA PHE A 83 -2.68 8.07 -6.15
C PHE A 83 -2.98 7.94 -7.64
N THR A 84 -2.02 7.46 -8.43
CA THR A 84 -2.26 7.19 -9.86
C THR A 84 -3.23 6.01 -10.03
N MET A 85 -3.15 4.99 -9.18
CA MET A 85 -4.04 3.82 -9.25
C MET A 85 -5.45 4.12 -8.73
N ALA A 86 -5.58 4.98 -7.70
CA ALA A 86 -6.88 5.46 -7.21
C ALA A 86 -7.71 6.19 -8.29
N LYS A 87 -7.06 6.73 -9.34
CA LYS A 87 -7.75 7.33 -10.50
C LYS A 87 -8.20 6.29 -11.53
N MET A 88 -7.48 5.18 -11.66
CA MET A 88 -7.80 4.11 -12.62
C MET A 88 -9.05 3.33 -12.20
N THR A 89 -9.24 3.07 -10.91
CA THR A 89 -10.41 2.31 -10.39
C THR A 89 -11.74 3.05 -10.54
N ARG A 90 -11.72 4.38 -10.73
CA ARG A 90 -12.92 5.20 -10.99
C ARG A 90 -13.28 5.33 -12.48
N ALA A 91 -12.45 4.80 -13.39
CA ALA A 91 -12.75 4.85 -14.81
C ALA A 91 -13.83 3.81 -15.17
N ALA A 92 -15.03 4.28 -15.53
CA ALA A 92 -16.19 3.46 -15.86
C ALA A 92 -15.90 2.42 -16.97
N PRO A 93 -16.55 1.23 -16.93
CA PRO A 93 -16.37 0.20 -17.95
C PRO A 93 -16.80 0.72 -19.32
N LYS A 94 -15.91 0.64 -20.31
CA LYS A 94 -16.21 0.99 -21.71
C LYS A 94 -17.31 0.06 -22.22
N LYS A 95 -18.50 0.61 -22.52
CA LYS A 95 -19.61 -0.14 -23.13
C LYS A 95 -19.16 -0.72 -24.48
N THR A 96 -18.99 -2.03 -24.53
CA THR A 96 -18.70 -2.78 -25.77
C THR A 96 -19.94 -2.69 -26.68
N LYS A 97 -19.85 -1.91 -27.77
CA LYS A 97 -20.89 -1.89 -28.82
C LYS A 97 -20.92 -3.27 -29.49
N ARG A 98 -21.93 -4.09 -29.19
CA ARG A 98 -22.27 -5.26 -30.02
C ARG A 98 -22.68 -4.75 -31.41
N LYS A 99 -21.85 -5.01 -32.43
CA LYS A 99 -22.26 -4.83 -33.82
C LYS A 99 -23.36 -5.86 -34.10
N GLY A 100 -24.52 -5.38 -34.56
CA GLY A 100 -25.60 -6.25 -35.03
C GLY A 100 -25.10 -7.08 -36.21
N SER A 101 -25.44 -8.37 -36.17
CA SER A 101 -25.38 -9.21 -37.37
C SER A 101 -26.71 -9.06 -38.08
N VAL A 102 -26.63 -8.68 -39.35
CA VAL A 102 -27.69 -8.86 -40.36
C VAL A 102 -27.86 -10.36 -40.62
#